data_AF-A0AAV7B5P6-F1
#
_entry.id   AF-A0AAV7B5P6-F1
#
_cell.length_a   1.000
_cell.length_b   1.000
_cell.length_c   1.000
_cell.angle_alpha   90.00
_cell.angle_beta   90.00
_cell.angle_gamma   90.00
#
_symmetry.space_group_name_H-M   'P 1'
#
loop_
_entity.id
_entity.type
_entity.pdbx_description
1 polymer ?
#
loop_
_entity_poly.entity_id
_entity_poly.type
_entity_poly.pdbx_seq_one_letter_code
_entity_poly.pdbx_strand_id
1 'polypeptide(L)'
;MLDIECFSFLNRALESDMAPVLIMATNRGITRIRGTNYQSPHGIPIDLLDRLLIISTSPYNEKETKQILKIRCEEEDVDMSEDAYTVLTRIGLETSLRYSIQLITAASLVCRKRKVRHLLTRSAQENLKIDNSYTCRTISVLLII
;
A
#
# COMPACT_ATOMS: atom_id res chain seq x y z
N MET A 1 -9.32 -3.91 14.29
CA MET A 1 -8.10 -3.17 14.70
C MET A 1 -7.81 -3.62 16.13
N LEU A 2 -6.55 -3.84 16.47
CA LEU A 2 -6.16 -4.49 17.73
C LEU A 2 -6.43 -3.59 18.94
N ASP A 3 -6.95 -4.20 20.00
CA ASP A 3 -7.20 -3.58 21.30
C ASP A 3 -6.12 -4.02 22.31
N ILE A 4 -6.06 -3.36 23.47
CA ILE A 4 -5.04 -3.65 24.50
C ILE A 4 -4.99 -5.13 24.92
N GLU A 5 -6.14 -5.80 24.98
CA GLU A 5 -6.22 -7.22 25.34
C GLU A 5 -5.54 -8.11 24.28
N CYS A 6 -5.67 -7.75 23.00
CA CYS A 6 -4.99 -8.46 21.92
C CYS A 6 -3.46 -8.32 22.03
N PHE A 7 -2.96 -7.15 22.43
CA PHE A 7 -1.53 -6.94 22.64
C PHE A 7 -1.00 -7.71 23.86
N SER A 8 -1.79 -7.82 24.93
CA SER A 8 -1.43 -8.69 26.07
C SER A 8 -1.34 -10.17 25.67
N PHE A 9 -2.24 -10.63 24.81
CA PHE A 9 -2.17 -11.99 24.26
C PHE A 9 -0.92 -12.19 23.40
N LEU A 10 -0.59 -11.23 22.53
CA LEU A 10 0.62 -11.28 21.70
C LEU A 10 1.89 -11.30 22.54
N ASN A 11 1.99 -10.49 23.58
CA ASN A 11 3.14 -10.49 24.49
C ASN A 11 3.39 -11.88 25.08
N ARG A 12 2.33 -12.55 25.56
CA ARG A 12 2.45 -13.90 26.10
C ARG A 12 2.77 -14.93 25.02
N ALA A 13 2.22 -14.78 23.80
CA ALA A 13 2.46 -15.70 22.69
C ALA A 13 3.91 -15.62 22.20
N LEU A 14 4.52 -14.43 22.23
CA LEU A 14 5.92 -14.19 21.83
C LEU A 14 6.94 -14.69 22.86
N GLU A 15 6.52 -14.94 24.09
CA GLU A 15 7.37 -15.54 25.13
C GLU A 15 7.49 -17.08 25.00
N SER A 16 6.73 -17.69 24.09
CA SER A 16 6.83 -19.12 23.80
C SER A 16 8.04 -19.43 22.92
N ASP A 17 8.78 -20.50 23.22
CA ASP A 17 9.93 -20.95 22.41
C ASP A 17 9.55 -21.33 20.97
N MET A 18 8.28 -21.65 20.72
CA MET A 18 7.75 -21.98 19.39
C MET A 18 7.03 -20.78 18.72
N ALA A 19 7.29 -19.55 19.17
CA ALA A 19 6.68 -18.36 18.58
C ALA A 19 7.21 -18.12 17.16
N PRO A 20 6.33 -17.89 16.15
CA PRO A 20 6.76 -17.48 14.83
C PRO A 20 7.24 -16.01 14.84
N VAL A 21 8.06 -15.65 13.86
CA VAL A 21 8.48 -14.25 13.62
C VAL A 21 7.24 -13.41 13.34
N LEU A 22 7.04 -12.34 14.11
CA LEU A 22 5.87 -11.47 13.99
C LEU A 22 6.24 -10.22 13.19
N ILE A 23 5.60 -10.05 12.03
CA ILE A 23 5.72 -8.84 11.22
C ILE A 23 4.41 -8.06 11.30
N MET A 24 4.48 -6.85 11.87
CA MET A 24 3.37 -5.90 11.95
C MET A 24 3.65 -4.70 11.05
N ALA A 25 2.59 -4.08 10.53
CA ALA A 25 2.71 -2.86 9.74
C ALA A 25 1.70 -1.82 10.23
N THR A 26 2.14 -0.57 10.32
CA THR A 26 1.29 0.54 10.74
C THR A 26 1.55 1.77 9.89
N ASN A 27 0.48 2.46 9.54
CA ASN A 27 0.47 3.73 8.84
C ASN A 27 0.04 4.88 9.76
N ARG A 28 0.05 4.65 11.07
CA ARG A 28 -0.37 5.60 12.10
C ARG A 28 0.85 6.06 12.88
N GLY A 29 1.02 7.38 13.02
CA GLY A 29 2.09 8.00 13.82
C GLY A 29 1.84 7.84 15.31
N ILE A 30 1.25 8.84 15.96
CA ILE A 30 0.81 8.75 17.36
C ILE A 30 -0.69 8.50 17.37
N THR A 31 -1.13 7.42 17.99
CA THR A 31 -2.55 7.12 18.12
C THR A 31 -2.89 6.53 19.47
N ARG A 32 -4.15 6.69 19.87
CA ARG A 32 -4.68 6.11 21.09
C ARG A 32 -4.72 4.57 20.99
N ILE A 33 -4.27 3.90 22.05
CA ILE A 33 -4.42 2.45 22.20
C ILE A 33 -5.91 2.17 22.41
N ARG A 34 -6.49 1.31 21.58
CA ARG A 34 -7.90 0.98 21.72
C ARG A 34 -8.13 0.19 23.02
N GLY A 35 -9.15 0.56 23.78
CA GLY A 35 -9.44 0.02 25.11
C GLY A 35 -8.88 0.85 26.27
N THR A 36 -7.99 1.81 26.04
CA THR A 36 -7.50 2.73 27.09
C THR A 36 -7.61 4.19 26.64
N ASN A 37 -7.40 5.16 27.54
CA ASN A 37 -7.37 6.60 27.20
C ASN A 37 -5.95 7.12 26.86
N TYR A 38 -4.94 6.25 26.84
CA TYR A 38 -3.55 6.64 26.63
C TYR A 38 -3.18 6.66 25.15
N GLN A 39 -2.35 7.62 24.76
CA GLN A 39 -1.75 7.71 23.43
C GLN A 39 -0.36 7.11 23.44
N SER A 40 -0.02 6.36 22.40
CA SER A 40 1.31 5.80 22.22
C SER A 40 1.74 5.87 20.75
N PRO A 41 3.05 5.79 20.47
CA PRO A 41 3.53 5.64 19.10
C PRO A 41 2.93 4.37 18.49
N HIS A 42 2.44 4.50 17.26
CA HIS A 42 1.79 3.46 16.47
C HIS A 42 0.51 2.85 17.07
N GLY A 43 0.05 3.34 18.24
CA GLY A 43 -1.05 2.73 18.99
C GLY A 43 -0.69 1.39 19.63
N ILE A 44 0.60 1.13 19.85
CA ILE A 44 1.13 -0.08 20.48
C ILE A 44 1.53 0.25 21.93
N PRO A 45 1.29 -0.63 22.93
CA PRO A 45 1.81 -0.45 24.29
C PRO A 45 3.34 -0.34 24.31
N ILE A 46 3.89 0.47 25.21
CA ILE A 46 5.34 0.73 25.31
C ILE A 46 6.10 -0.58 25.58
N ASP A 47 5.52 -1.47 26.39
CA ASP A 47 6.11 -2.79 26.73
C ASP A 47 6.39 -3.66 25.51
N LEU A 48 5.50 -3.59 24.50
CA LEU A 48 5.70 -4.32 23.26
C LEU A 48 6.63 -3.53 22.35
N LEU A 49 6.47 -2.21 22.26
CA LEU A 49 7.27 -1.32 21.42
C LEU A 49 8.77 -1.46 21.66
N ASP A 50 9.20 -1.56 22.93
CA ASP A 50 10.61 -1.71 23.29
C ASP A 50 11.22 -3.05 22.82
N ARG A 51 10.37 -4.04 22.52
CA ARG A 51 10.77 -5.35 21.96
C ARG A 51 10.75 -5.37 20.43
N LEU A 52 10.24 -4.32 19.76
CA LEU A 52 10.08 -4.30 18.30
C LEU A 52 11.29 -3.67 17.62
N LEU A 53 11.70 -4.24 16.50
CA LEU A 53 12.58 -3.57 15.55
C LEU A 53 11.75 -2.75 14.56
N ILE A 54 11.93 -1.43 14.59
CA ILE A 54 11.20 -0.47 13.76
C ILE A 54 11.97 -0.24 12.45
N ILE A 55 11.35 -0.59 11.32
CA ILE A 55 11.85 -0.30 9.97
C ILE A 55 10.93 0.74 9.33
N SER A 56 11.46 1.96 9.11
CA SER A 56 10.74 3.01 8.38
C SER A 56 10.86 2.81 6.87
N THR A 57 9.74 2.86 6.17
CA THR A 57 9.72 2.80 4.70
C THR A 57 9.59 4.21 4.12
N SER A 58 10.39 4.53 3.11
CA SER A 58 10.30 5.78 2.34
C SER A 58 9.33 5.65 1.17
N PRO A 59 8.70 6.75 0.71
CA PRO A 59 7.89 6.73 -0.50
C PRO A 59 8.76 6.42 -1.74
N TYR A 60 8.16 5.75 -2.72
CA TYR A 60 8.84 5.40 -3.98
C TYR A 60 9.16 6.63 -4.82
N ASN A 61 10.29 6.58 -5.52
CA ASN A 61 10.65 7.58 -6.52
C ASN A 61 9.89 7.35 -7.84
N GLU A 62 9.89 8.33 -8.74
CA GLU A 62 9.23 8.23 -10.06
C GLU A 62 9.75 7.04 -10.88
N LYS A 63 11.07 6.84 -10.88
CA LYS A 63 11.72 5.73 -11.59
C LYS A 63 11.28 4.36 -11.06
N GLU A 64 11.23 4.23 -9.73
CA GLU A 64 10.80 3.00 -9.04
C GLU A 64 9.31 2.74 -9.32
N THR A 65 8.49 3.78 -9.28
CA THR A 65 7.06 3.70 -9.59
C THR A 65 6.83 3.21 -11.03
N LYS A 66 7.56 3.76 -12.01
CA LYS A 66 7.47 3.31 -13.40
C LYS A 66 7.86 1.84 -13.54
N GLN A 67 8.92 1.41 -12.86
CA GLN A 67 9.39 0.03 -12.91
C GLN A 67 8.39 -0.95 -12.28
N ILE A 68 7.79 -0.59 -11.13
CA ILE A 68 6.74 -1.40 -10.51
C ILE A 68 5.54 -1.54 -11.44
N LEU A 69 5.10 -0.44 -12.08
CA LEU A 69 3.98 -0.48 -13.02
C LEU A 69 4.28 -1.35 -14.24
N LYS A 70 5.53 -1.33 -14.74
CA LYS A 70 5.96 -2.18 -15.85
C LYS A 70 5.86 -3.67 -15.50
N ILE A 71 6.38 -4.07 -14.34
CA ILE A 71 6.28 -5.45 -13.86
C ILE A 71 4.81 -5.87 -13.72
N ARG A 72 3.94 -4.97 -13.21
CA ARG A 72 2.51 -5.27 -13.09
C ARG A 72 1.79 -5.41 -14.42
N CYS A 73 2.19 -4.66 -15.44
CA CYS A 73 1.63 -4.84 -16.79
C CYS A 73 2.10 -6.14 -17.45
N GLU A 74 3.35 -6.54 -17.21
CA GLU A 74 3.88 -7.83 -17.65
C GLU A 74 3.17 -9.00 -16.95
N GLU A 75 2.88 -8.89 -15.65
CA GLU A 75 2.11 -9.91 -14.90
C GLU A 75 0.65 -10.04 -15.35
N GLU A 76 0.01 -8.94 -15.74
CA GLU A 76 -1.40 -8.91 -16.18
C GLU A 76 -1.57 -9.15 -17.69
N ASP A 77 -0.49 -9.43 -18.43
CA ASP A 77 -0.46 -9.59 -19.90
C ASP A 77 -1.11 -8.40 -20.65
N VAL A 78 -0.84 -7.17 -20.21
CA VAL A 78 -1.41 -5.95 -20.80
C VAL A 78 -0.36 -5.14 -21.57
N ASP A 79 -0.52 -5.05 -22.88
CA ASP A 79 0.31 -4.20 -23.73
C ASP A 79 -0.04 -2.71 -23.56
N MET A 80 0.87 -1.94 -22.98
CA MET A 80 0.78 -0.48 -22.87
C MET A 80 1.83 0.25 -23.71
N SER A 81 1.49 1.43 -24.23
CA SER A 81 2.46 2.32 -24.87
C SER A 81 3.38 3.01 -23.85
N GLU A 82 4.59 3.39 -24.25
CA GLU A 82 5.53 4.15 -23.39
C GLU A 82 4.93 5.47 -22.90
N ASP A 83 4.13 6.15 -23.73
CA ASP A 83 3.41 7.37 -23.34
C ASP A 83 2.31 7.11 -22.30
N ALA A 84 1.72 5.91 -22.28
CA ALA A 84 0.76 5.55 -21.25
C ALA A 84 1.46 5.33 -19.90
N TYR A 85 2.66 4.76 -19.89
CA TYR A 85 3.44 4.59 -18.66
C TYR A 85 3.83 5.92 -18.01
N THR A 86 4.23 6.93 -18.79
CA THR A 86 4.60 8.24 -18.23
C THR A 86 3.41 8.91 -17.57
N VAL A 87 2.24 8.89 -18.21
CA VAL A 87 1.00 9.43 -17.62
C VAL A 87 0.58 8.65 -16.39
N LEU A 88 0.62 7.30 -16.43
CA LEU A 88 0.23 6.47 -15.29
C LEU A 88 1.19 6.62 -14.10
N THR A 89 2.47 6.83 -14.35
CA THR A 89 3.48 7.09 -13.32
C THR A 89 3.19 8.42 -12.64
N ARG A 90 2.89 9.47 -13.41
CA ARG A 90 2.48 10.77 -12.86
C ARG A 90 1.22 10.65 -12.00
N ILE A 91 0.20 9.93 -12.46
CA ILE A 91 -1.01 9.65 -11.68
C ILE A 91 -0.65 8.91 -10.38
N GLY A 92 0.26 7.93 -10.44
CA GLY A 92 0.69 7.17 -9.26
C GLY A 92 1.41 7.99 -8.21
N LEU A 93 2.15 9.02 -8.63
CA LEU A 93 2.80 9.98 -7.74
C LEU A 93 1.79 10.98 -7.13
N GLU A 94 0.83 11.46 -7.92
CA GLU A 94 -0.19 12.41 -7.45
C GLU A 94 -1.24 11.74 -6.54
N THR A 95 -1.54 10.46 -6.75
CA THR A 95 -2.61 9.73 -6.05
C THR A 95 -2.07 8.61 -5.15
N SER A 96 -1.90 7.39 -5.66
CA SER A 96 -1.27 6.26 -4.98
C SER A 96 -0.91 5.15 -5.97
N LEU A 97 0.14 4.38 -5.65
CA LEU A 97 0.52 3.22 -6.45
C LEU A 97 -0.61 2.17 -6.56
N ARG A 98 -1.39 1.98 -5.49
CA ARG A 98 -2.55 1.07 -5.48
C ARG A 98 -3.58 1.48 -6.53
N TYR A 99 -3.88 2.78 -6.60
CA TYR A 99 -4.83 3.30 -7.57
C TYR A 99 -4.34 3.11 -9.01
N SER A 100 -3.05 3.38 -9.28
CA SER A 100 -2.47 3.13 -10.60
C SER A 100 -2.55 1.67 -11.04
N ILE A 101 -2.37 0.71 -10.13
CA ILE A 101 -2.52 -0.72 -10.44
C ILE A 101 -3.97 -1.07 -10.76
N GLN A 102 -4.93 -0.56 -9.98
CA GLN A 102 -6.35 -0.76 -10.25
C GLN A 102 -6.76 -0.16 -11.61
N LEU A 103 -6.19 0.97 -11.99
CA LEU A 103 -6.40 1.58 -13.29
C LEU A 103 -5.91 0.71 -14.45
N ILE A 104 -4.82 -0.05 -14.29
CA ILE A 104 -4.34 -1.01 -15.31
C ILE A 104 -5.42 -2.05 -15.58
N THR A 105 -5.97 -2.67 -14.52
CA THR A 105 -7.04 -3.68 -14.63
C THR A 105 -8.32 -3.08 -15.21
N ALA A 106 -8.70 -1.87 -14.80
CA ALA A 106 -9.87 -1.19 -15.36
C ALA A 106 -9.68 -0.82 -16.84
N ALA A 107 -8.50 -0.34 -17.22
CA ALA A 107 -8.17 0.01 -18.59
C ALA A 107 -8.12 -1.22 -19.52
N SER A 108 -7.62 -2.37 -19.03
CA SER A 108 -7.60 -3.62 -19.80
C SER A 108 -9.01 -4.10 -20.14
N LEU A 109 -9.95 -4.01 -19.20
CA LEU A 109 -11.35 -4.34 -19.41
C LEU A 109 -12.00 -3.43 -20.47
N VAL A 110 -11.73 -2.13 -20.40
CA VAL A 110 -12.23 -1.15 -21.39
C VAL A 110 -11.66 -1.41 -22.79
N CYS A 111 -10.36 -1.72 -22.89
CA CYS A 111 -9.75 -2.03 -24.18
C CYS A 111 -10.26 -3.34 -24.78
N ARG A 112 -10.52 -4.36 -23.96
CA ARG A 112 -11.19 -5.58 -24.39
C ARG A 112 -12.59 -5.29 -24.95
N LYS A 113 -13.36 -4.41 -24.29
CA LYS A 113 -14.68 -3.96 -24.77
C LYS A 113 -14.59 -3.21 -26.11
N ARG A 114 -13.56 -2.39 -26.29
CA ARG A 114 -13.31 -1.62 -27.53
C ARG A 114 -12.62 -2.45 -28.63
N LYS A 115 -12.23 -3.71 -28.36
CA LYS A 115 -11.44 -4.59 -29.26
C LYS A 115 -10.10 -3.96 -29.69
N VAL A 116 -9.51 -3.11 -28.85
CA VAL A 116 -8.21 -2.48 -29.11
C VAL A 116 -7.14 -3.30 -28.39
N ARG A 117 -6.04 -3.63 -29.08
CA ARG A 117 -4.95 -4.46 -28.50
C ARG A 117 -4.02 -3.72 -27.55
N HIS A 118 -3.90 -2.40 -27.68
CA HIS A 118 -2.94 -1.61 -26.92
C HIS A 118 -3.64 -0.51 -26.10
N LEU A 119 -3.22 -0.32 -24.85
CA LEU A 119 -3.70 0.79 -24.03
C LEU A 119 -3.11 2.12 -24.55
N LEU A 120 -3.98 3.01 -25.03
CA LEU A 120 -3.65 4.37 -25.44
C LEU A 120 -3.97 5.37 -24.32
N THR A 121 -3.26 6.49 -24.28
CA THR A 121 -3.34 7.57 -23.28
C THR A 121 -4.75 8.09 -23.01
N ARG A 122 -5.64 8.03 -24.02
CA ARG A 122 -7.05 8.45 -23.91
C ARG A 122 -7.87 7.58 -22.95
N SER A 123 -7.61 6.27 -22.88
CA SER A 123 -8.35 5.35 -22.01
C SER A 123 -8.06 5.59 -20.53
N ALA A 124 -6.85 6.05 -20.19
CA ALA A 124 -6.47 6.38 -18.82
C ALA A 124 -7.15 7.66 -18.31
N GLN A 125 -7.35 8.67 -19.17
CA GLN A 125 -7.97 9.95 -18.80
C GLN A 125 -9.49 9.88 -18.61
N GLU A 126 -10.20 9.00 -19.35
CA GLU A 126 -11.64 8.82 -19.18
C GLU A 126 -11.98 8.16 -17.83
N ASN A 127 -11.17 7.20 -17.38
CA ASN A 127 -11.36 6.51 -16.10
C ASN A 127 -11.06 7.41 -14.89
N LEU A 128 -10.21 8.43 -15.06
CA LEU A 128 -9.88 9.39 -14.01
C LEU A 128 -11.08 10.24 -13.55
N LYS A 129 -12.13 10.37 -14.39
CA LYS A 129 -13.34 11.14 -14.05
C LYS A 129 -14.31 10.39 -13.13
N ILE A 130 -14.14 9.08 -12.95
CA ILE A 130 -15.12 8.22 -12.27
C ILE A 130 -14.81 8.11 -10.77
N ASP A 131 -13.53 8.08 -10.37
CA ASP A 131 -13.13 7.73 -9.00
C ASP A 131 -12.27 8.82 -8.35
N ASN A 132 -12.93 9.85 -7.81
CA ASN A 132 -12.26 11.02 -7.23
C ASN A 132 -12.33 11.02 -5.69
N SER A 133 -11.79 9.98 -5.03
CA SER A 133 -11.76 9.93 -3.56
C SER A 133 -10.74 8.96 -2.93
N TYR A 134 -9.48 8.95 -3.36
CA TYR A 134 -8.45 8.14 -2.70
C TYR A 134 -7.16 8.94 -2.43
N THR A 135 -7.00 9.35 -1.16
CA THR A 135 -5.74 9.90 -0.63
C THR A 135 -4.73 8.78 -0.36
N CYS A 136 -3.49 8.95 -0.85
CA CYS A 136 -2.36 8.08 -0.50
C CYS A 136 -2.18 7.99 1.01
N ARG A 137 -2.26 6.79 1.57
CA ARG A 137 -1.68 6.52 2.90
C ARG A 137 -0.53 5.56 2.71
N THR A 138 0.68 6.11 2.66
CA THR A 138 1.92 5.36 2.71
C THR A 138 1.94 4.56 4.02
N ILE A 139 2.27 3.27 3.95
CA ILE A 139 2.61 2.50 5.15
C ILE A 139 3.89 3.16 5.68
N SER A 140 3.85 3.59 6.94
CA SER A 140 4.92 4.43 7.48
C SER A 140 5.99 3.59 8.15
N VAL A 141 5.60 2.45 8.74
CA VAL A 141 6.50 1.62 9.54
C VAL A 141 6.12 0.14 9.44
N LEU A 142 7.14 -0.70 9.21
CA LEU A 142 7.11 -2.13 9.40
C LEU A 142 7.81 -2.45 10.73
N LEU A 143 7.16 -3.19 11.62
CA LEU A 143 7.71 -3.62 12.90
C LEU A 143 7.92 -5.13 12.85
N ILE A 144 9.13 -5.58 13.13
CA ILE A 144 9.49 -7.00 13.17
C ILE A 144 9.88 -7.36 14.61
N ILE A 145 9.41 -8.50 15.10
CA ILE A 145 9.79 -9.13 16.37
C ILE A 145 10.51 -10.43 16.08
#